data_AF-A0A0M8TK65-F1
#
_entry.id   AF-A0A0M8TK65-F1
#
_cell.length_a   1.000
_cell.length_b   1.000
_cell.length_c   1.000
_cell.angle_alpha   90.00
_cell.angle_beta   90.00
_cell.angle_gamma   90.00
#
_symmetry.space_group_name_H-M   'P 1'
#
loop_
_entity.id
_entity.type
_entity.pdbx_description
1 polymer ?
#
loop_
_entity_poly.entity_id
_entity_poly.type
_entity_poly.pdbx_seq_one_letter_code
_entity_poly.pdbx_strand_id
1 'polypeptide(L)'
;MSSLGKRTRAAACAVGLLTAATLALSTSPASANGTYSGLAYVYGAGTYVDDWANEGDLSTGVNTSSNATCLWQKVLWAEGAIEQDGTPFDAADIDGVFGENTKTATKWYQAKYGLTSDGVVGKDTFGQAGVWGLRDYTGDGAVETYHGDRYDINVTRDSEGRYNFYDGDGNARLAGYNYRTCS
;
A
#
# COMPACT_ATOMS: atom_id res chain seq x y z
N MET A 1 -59.38 1.82 51.46
CA MET A 1 -59.13 0.41 51.87
C MET A 1 -60.12 -0.42 51.07
N SER A 2 -59.73 -1.17 50.05
CA SER A 2 -59.06 -2.47 50.17
C SER A 2 -58.44 -2.88 48.82
N SER A 3 -57.31 -3.59 48.88
CA SER A 3 -56.51 -4.09 47.76
C SER A 3 -57.10 -5.33 47.07
N LEU A 4 -56.74 -5.59 45.81
CA LEU A 4 -56.13 -6.87 45.40
C LEU A 4 -55.61 -6.79 43.96
N GLY A 5 -54.42 -7.37 43.71
CA GLY A 5 -53.68 -7.20 42.46
C GLY A 5 -53.59 -8.40 41.53
N LYS A 6 -52.85 -8.14 40.43
CA LYS A 6 -52.14 -9.02 39.49
C LYS A 6 -52.95 -10.13 38.77
N ARG A 7 -52.99 -10.08 37.43
CA ARG A 7 -52.06 -10.83 36.55
C ARG A 7 -52.33 -10.53 35.05
N THR A 8 -51.21 -10.39 34.37
CA THR A 8 -50.88 -10.28 32.95
C THR A 8 -51.73 -11.10 31.98
N ARG A 9 -51.95 -10.55 30.77
CA ARG A 9 -51.78 -11.25 29.47
C ARG A 9 -51.63 -10.21 28.36
N ALA A 10 -50.47 -10.22 27.71
CA ALA A 10 -50.17 -9.44 26.52
C ALA A 10 -50.91 -10.01 25.30
N ALA A 11 -51.39 -9.12 24.43
CA ALA A 11 -51.73 -9.45 23.04
C ALA A 11 -51.02 -8.40 22.17
N ALA A 12 -50.01 -8.86 21.44
CA ALA A 12 -49.27 -8.09 20.47
C ALA A 12 -50.11 -7.95 19.18
N CYS A 13 -50.20 -6.74 18.64
CA CYS A 13 -50.56 -6.49 17.25
C CYS A 13 -49.53 -5.55 16.64
N ALA A 14 -48.97 -5.99 15.52
CA ALA A 14 -47.78 -5.48 14.87
C ALA A 14 -47.99 -4.14 14.15
N VAL A 15 -46.93 -3.33 14.09
CA VAL A 15 -46.63 -2.47 12.93
C VAL A 15 -45.15 -2.64 12.64
N GLY A 16 -44.84 -3.40 11.59
CA GLY A 16 -43.48 -3.57 11.09
C GLY A 16 -43.02 -2.30 10.38
N LEU A 17 -42.05 -1.60 10.96
CA LEU A 17 -41.27 -0.61 10.26
C LEU A 17 -40.14 -1.34 9.53
N LEU A 18 -40.29 -1.50 8.22
CA LEU A 18 -39.18 -1.82 7.32
C LEU A 18 -38.30 -0.57 7.21
N THR A 19 -37.38 -0.37 8.16
CA THR A 19 -36.25 0.52 7.90
C THR A 19 -35.26 -0.28 7.07
N ALA A 20 -35.22 0.02 5.77
CA ALA A 20 -34.18 -0.44 4.86
C ALA A 20 -32.82 -0.06 5.45
N ALA A 21 -32.12 -1.03 6.02
CA ALA A 21 -30.69 -0.90 6.25
C ALA A 21 -30.05 -0.85 4.87
N THR A 22 -29.64 0.35 4.45
CA THR A 22 -28.70 0.49 3.33
C THR A 22 -27.45 -0.27 3.76
N LEU A 23 -27.26 -1.45 3.16
CA LEU A 23 -26.02 -2.19 3.23
C LEU A 23 -24.97 -1.29 2.55
N ALA A 24 -24.31 -0.44 3.33
CA ALA A 24 -23.05 0.12 2.90
C ALA A 24 -22.13 -1.09 2.77
N LEU A 25 -21.94 -1.56 1.54
CA LEU A 25 -20.81 -2.41 1.19
C LEU A 25 -19.58 -1.52 1.40
N SER A 26 -19.13 -1.39 2.65
CA SER A 26 -17.75 -1.04 2.91
C SER A 26 -16.98 -2.23 2.37
N THR A 27 -16.50 -2.11 1.14
CA THR A 27 -15.43 -2.96 0.62
C THR A 27 -14.21 -2.63 1.46
N SER A 28 -14.15 -3.19 2.67
CA SER A 28 -12.89 -3.30 3.39
C SER A 28 -11.92 -3.94 2.39
N PRO A 29 -10.76 -3.34 2.10
CA PRO A 29 -9.76 -4.06 1.34
C PRO A 29 -9.55 -5.40 2.05
N ALA A 30 -9.66 -6.49 1.30
CA ALA A 30 -9.49 -7.82 1.83
C ALA A 30 -8.06 -7.92 2.39
N SER A 31 -7.90 -7.72 3.70
CA SER A 31 -6.64 -7.89 4.39
C SER A 31 -6.36 -9.38 4.55
N ALA A 32 -5.39 -9.83 3.76
CA ALA A 32 -4.50 -10.98 3.90
C ALA A 32 -4.99 -12.23 4.65
N ASN A 33 -5.20 -13.31 3.89
CA ASN A 33 -4.94 -14.66 4.39
C ASN A 33 -3.97 -15.38 3.44
N GLY A 34 -2.68 -15.14 3.65
CA GLY A 34 -1.56 -15.66 2.85
C GLY A 34 -0.66 -14.52 2.41
N THR A 35 0.46 -14.32 3.11
CA THR A 35 1.48 -13.30 2.78
C THR A 35 1.96 -13.52 1.34
N TYR A 36 1.79 -12.52 0.48
CA TYR A 36 2.39 -12.50 -0.85
C TYR A 36 3.93 -12.55 -0.71
N SER A 37 4.55 -13.48 -1.47
CA SER A 37 5.88 -14.09 -1.34
C SER A 37 6.22 -14.75 0.02
N GLY A 38 5.78 -14.18 1.15
CA GLY A 38 6.16 -14.61 2.49
C GLY A 38 7.59 -14.21 2.88
N LEU A 39 8.25 -13.41 2.04
CA LEU A 39 9.63 -12.99 2.23
C LEU A 39 9.70 -11.71 3.09
N ALA A 40 10.86 -11.50 3.71
CA ALA A 40 11.08 -10.33 4.56
C ALA A 40 11.43 -9.06 3.76
N TYR A 41 11.51 -9.14 2.43
CA TYR A 41 11.97 -8.07 1.53
C TYR A 41 11.13 -8.03 0.26
N VAL A 42 11.07 -6.85 -0.36
CA VAL A 42 10.70 -6.74 -1.77
C VAL A 42 11.70 -7.56 -2.59
N TYR A 43 11.18 -8.41 -3.46
CA TYR A 43 11.90 -9.52 -4.05
C TYR A 43 11.65 -9.60 -5.57
N GLY A 44 12.54 -10.28 -6.27
CA GLY A 44 12.43 -10.52 -7.69
C GLY A 44 13.23 -11.74 -8.12
N ALA A 45 12.77 -12.42 -9.16
CA ALA A 45 13.46 -13.58 -9.71
C ALA A 45 13.20 -13.71 -11.21
N GLY A 46 14.20 -14.18 -11.96
CA GLY A 46 14.08 -14.26 -13.41
C GLY A 46 14.06 -12.88 -14.06
N THR A 47 13.15 -12.65 -15.01
CA THR A 47 12.98 -11.36 -15.68
C THR A 47 12.38 -10.34 -14.72
N TYR A 48 12.87 -9.10 -14.72
CA TYR A 48 12.48 -8.10 -13.74
C TYR A 48 11.03 -7.55 -13.89
N VAL A 49 10.40 -7.76 -15.05
CA VAL A 49 9.18 -7.05 -15.46
C VAL A 49 8.02 -7.25 -14.48
N ASP A 50 7.95 -8.40 -13.82
CA ASP A 50 6.89 -8.77 -12.88
C ASP A 50 7.40 -8.96 -11.44
N ASP A 51 8.62 -8.54 -11.13
CA ASP A 51 9.25 -8.80 -9.83
C ASP A 51 8.37 -8.35 -8.66
N TRP A 52 7.73 -7.19 -8.78
CA TRP A 52 6.93 -6.63 -7.68
C TRP A 52 5.46 -7.13 -7.68
N ALA A 53 5.09 -8.08 -8.54
CA ALA A 53 3.69 -8.50 -8.67
C ALA A 53 3.20 -9.43 -7.54
N ASN A 54 4.07 -9.91 -6.67
CA ASN A 54 3.75 -10.82 -5.57
C ASN A 54 4.24 -10.30 -4.21
N GLU A 55 4.20 -8.98 -4.03
CA GLU A 55 4.71 -8.30 -2.84
C GLU A 55 3.70 -8.13 -1.70
N GLY A 56 4.24 -8.01 -0.48
CA GLY A 56 3.46 -7.84 0.74
C GLY A 56 2.82 -6.45 0.83
N ASP A 57 1.62 -6.40 1.43
CA ASP A 57 0.83 -5.17 1.50
C ASP A 57 1.54 -4.07 2.31
N LEU A 58 1.49 -2.82 1.82
CA LEU A 58 1.80 -1.63 2.61
C LEU A 58 0.54 -0.78 2.80
N SER A 59 0.27 -0.38 4.03
CA SER A 59 -0.82 0.54 4.34
C SER A 59 -0.60 1.22 5.69
N THR A 60 -1.56 2.05 6.11
CA THR A 60 -1.58 2.63 7.45
C THR A 60 -1.61 1.58 8.57
N GLY A 61 -2.03 0.33 8.29
CA GLY A 61 -2.12 -0.74 9.28
C GLY A 61 -1.21 -1.96 9.06
N VAL A 62 -0.48 -2.02 7.94
CA VAL A 62 0.34 -3.19 7.57
C VAL A 62 1.68 -2.68 7.05
N ASN A 63 2.78 -3.24 7.58
CA ASN A 63 4.15 -2.81 7.27
C ASN A 63 4.34 -1.28 7.38
N THR A 64 3.56 -0.64 8.26
CA THR A 64 3.40 0.82 8.36
C THR A 64 4.72 1.55 8.52
N SER A 65 5.69 0.96 9.22
CA SER A 65 7.00 1.57 9.45
C SER A 65 8.09 0.61 8.97
N SER A 66 8.50 0.73 7.72
CA SER A 66 9.41 -0.23 7.08
C SER A 66 10.25 0.38 5.96
N ASN A 67 11.34 -0.28 5.58
CA ASN A 67 12.12 0.10 4.40
C ASN A 67 11.37 -0.15 3.09
N ALA A 68 10.47 -1.14 3.04
CA ALA A 68 9.57 -1.31 1.91
C ALA A 68 8.65 -0.09 1.75
N THR A 69 8.19 0.51 2.86
CA THR A 69 7.47 1.79 2.84
C THR A 69 8.34 2.92 2.32
N CYS A 70 9.61 3.01 2.71
CA CYS A 70 10.52 4.03 2.15
C CYS A 70 10.67 3.87 0.63
N LEU A 71 10.85 2.64 0.14
CA LEU A 71 10.92 2.35 -1.30
C LEU A 71 9.65 2.84 -2.00
N TRP A 72 8.47 2.55 -1.44
CA TRP A 72 7.21 3.01 -2.01
C TRP A 72 7.08 4.55 -2.01
N GLN A 73 7.47 5.22 -0.94
CA GLN A 73 7.49 6.69 -0.90
C GLN A 73 8.44 7.28 -1.95
N LYS A 74 9.59 6.64 -2.21
CA LYS A 74 10.46 7.03 -3.33
C LYS A 74 9.78 6.86 -4.69
N VAL A 75 9.00 5.79 -4.87
CA VAL A 75 8.19 5.59 -6.09
C VAL A 75 7.17 6.72 -6.24
N LEU A 76 6.44 7.08 -5.18
CA LEU A 76 5.48 8.19 -5.19
C LEU A 76 6.16 9.52 -5.54
N TRP A 77 7.33 9.78 -4.97
CA TRP A 77 8.15 10.93 -5.30
C TRP A 77 8.58 10.93 -6.78
N ALA A 78 9.06 9.78 -7.29
CA ALA A 78 9.48 9.60 -8.69
C ALA A 78 8.34 9.84 -9.68
N GLU A 79 7.13 9.44 -9.31
CA GLU A 79 5.91 9.62 -10.09
C GLU A 79 5.34 11.04 -10.03
N GLY A 80 5.85 11.88 -9.11
CA GLY A 80 5.30 13.20 -8.84
C GLY A 80 3.87 13.13 -8.30
N ALA A 81 3.58 12.14 -7.46
CA ALA A 81 2.27 11.95 -6.86
C ALA A 81 1.83 13.18 -6.04
N ILE A 82 0.53 13.32 -5.82
CA ILE A 82 -0.05 14.44 -5.07
C ILE A 82 -0.47 13.96 -3.69
N GLU A 83 -0.09 14.71 -2.66
CA GLU A 83 -0.43 14.40 -1.27
C GLU A 83 -1.69 15.14 -0.77
N GLN A 84 -1.99 15.02 0.52
CA GLN A 84 -3.29 15.39 1.08
C GLN A 84 -3.64 16.88 0.93
N ASP A 85 -2.66 17.76 1.00
CA ASP A 85 -2.86 19.20 0.88
C ASP A 85 -2.89 19.68 -0.59
N GLY A 86 -2.75 18.77 -1.55
CA GLY A 86 -2.75 19.06 -2.97
C GLY A 86 -1.38 19.45 -3.54
N THR A 87 -0.33 19.44 -2.74
CA THR A 87 1.04 19.66 -3.22
C THR A 87 1.69 18.36 -3.72
N PRO A 88 2.79 18.44 -4.49
CA PRO A 88 3.52 17.26 -4.91
C PRO A 88 4.20 16.59 -3.73
N PHE A 89 4.06 15.27 -3.63
CA PHE A 89 4.79 14.41 -2.73
C PHE A 89 6.29 14.66 -2.90
N ASP A 90 6.98 14.96 -1.81
CA ASP A 90 8.36 15.41 -1.84
C ASP A 90 9.32 14.55 -1.01
N ALA A 91 10.57 14.97 -0.92
CA ALA A 91 11.60 14.20 -0.22
C ALA A 91 11.37 14.16 1.30
N ALA A 92 10.69 15.14 1.88
CA ALA A 92 10.40 15.18 3.32
C ALA A 92 9.35 14.15 3.72
N ASP A 93 8.51 13.70 2.78
CA ASP A 93 7.53 12.64 3.01
C ASP A 93 8.16 11.22 2.99
N ILE A 94 9.44 11.08 2.62
CA ILE A 94 10.14 9.79 2.52
C ILE A 94 10.73 9.41 3.89
N ASP A 95 9.86 9.19 4.86
CA ASP A 95 10.23 8.91 6.27
C ASP A 95 10.14 7.42 6.66
N GLY A 96 9.71 6.58 5.72
CA GLY A 96 9.45 5.16 5.92
C GLY A 96 8.21 4.85 6.74
N VAL A 97 7.33 5.83 6.97
CA VAL A 97 6.07 5.70 7.70
C VAL A 97 4.88 5.92 6.77
N PHE A 98 4.02 4.92 6.68
CA PHE A 98 2.84 4.93 5.84
C PHE A 98 1.70 5.71 6.53
N GLY A 99 1.80 7.04 6.50
CA GLY A 99 0.81 7.97 7.03
C GLY A 99 -0.30 8.32 6.02
N GLU A 100 -1.10 9.34 6.34
CA GLU A 100 -2.21 9.78 5.49
C GLU A 100 -1.74 10.46 4.20
N ASN A 101 -0.59 11.16 4.23
CA ASN A 101 0.05 11.71 3.02
C ASN A 101 0.43 10.58 2.06
N THR A 102 1.17 9.57 2.53
CA THR A 102 1.54 8.37 1.75
C THR A 102 0.31 7.64 1.21
N LYS A 103 -0.74 7.50 2.02
CA LYS A 103 -2.01 6.88 1.58
C LYS A 103 -2.69 7.69 0.48
N THR A 104 -2.74 9.01 0.61
CA THR A 104 -3.36 9.88 -0.39
C THR A 104 -2.59 9.86 -1.71
N ALA A 105 -1.27 9.95 -1.65
CA ALA A 105 -0.40 9.82 -2.81
C ALA A 105 -0.50 8.43 -3.46
N THR A 106 -0.66 7.36 -2.65
CA THR A 106 -0.93 6.01 -3.16
C THR A 106 -2.25 5.95 -3.93
N LYS A 107 -3.32 6.57 -3.41
CA LYS A 107 -4.60 6.66 -4.14
C LYS A 107 -4.47 7.43 -5.45
N TRP A 108 -3.68 8.50 -5.45
CA TRP A 108 -3.39 9.25 -6.67
C TRP A 108 -2.69 8.36 -7.69
N TYR A 109 -1.65 7.62 -7.28
CA TYR A 109 -0.93 6.68 -8.15
C TYR A 109 -1.89 5.62 -8.72
N GLN A 110 -2.68 5.00 -7.86
CA GLN A 110 -3.67 3.99 -8.25
C GLN A 110 -4.67 4.56 -9.26
N ALA A 111 -5.21 5.77 -9.03
CA ALA A 111 -6.12 6.42 -9.95
C ALA A 111 -5.48 6.71 -11.31
N LYS A 112 -4.24 7.23 -11.32
CA LYS A 112 -3.47 7.52 -12.55
C LYS A 112 -3.33 6.27 -13.43
N TYR A 113 -3.08 5.12 -12.82
CA TYR A 113 -2.87 3.86 -13.52
C TYR A 113 -4.14 3.00 -13.66
N GLY A 114 -5.31 3.55 -13.34
CA GLY A 114 -6.60 2.86 -13.52
C GLY A 114 -6.84 1.70 -12.56
N LEU A 115 -6.15 1.68 -11.42
CA LEU A 115 -6.34 0.71 -10.33
C LEU A 115 -7.44 1.18 -9.37
N THR A 116 -7.91 0.26 -8.51
CA THR A 116 -8.77 0.64 -7.38
C THR A 116 -8.02 1.57 -6.43
N SER A 117 -8.50 2.79 -6.24
CA SER A 117 -7.87 3.82 -5.39
C SER A 117 -8.17 3.63 -3.89
N ASP A 118 -7.84 2.47 -3.33
CA ASP A 118 -8.06 2.15 -1.91
C ASP A 118 -6.96 2.70 -0.97
N GLY A 119 -5.80 3.08 -1.51
CA GLY A 119 -4.64 3.56 -0.78
C GLY A 119 -3.83 2.45 -0.11
N VAL A 120 -4.01 1.21 -0.52
CA VAL A 120 -3.21 0.04 -0.08
C VAL A 120 -2.28 -0.37 -1.20
N VAL A 121 -0.99 -0.48 -0.90
CA VAL A 121 0.00 -1.00 -1.85
C VAL A 121 -0.01 -2.51 -1.77
N GLY A 122 -0.94 -3.14 -2.49
CA GLY A 122 -0.97 -4.59 -2.66
C GLY A 122 -0.41 -5.02 -4.02
N LYS A 123 -0.58 -6.31 -4.34
CA LYS A 123 -0.18 -6.95 -5.62
C LYS A 123 -0.39 -6.07 -6.85
N ASP A 124 -1.60 -5.51 -7.02
CA ASP A 124 -1.93 -4.79 -8.25
C ASP A 124 -1.18 -3.45 -8.31
N THR A 125 -0.97 -2.81 -7.16
CA THR A 125 -0.27 -1.52 -7.08
C THR A 125 1.24 -1.71 -7.26
N PHE A 126 1.84 -2.66 -6.54
CA PHE A 126 3.26 -2.96 -6.68
C PHE A 126 3.58 -3.57 -8.05
N GLY A 127 2.77 -4.51 -8.54
CA GLY A 127 2.95 -5.11 -9.86
C GLY A 127 2.87 -4.08 -10.99
N GLN A 128 1.93 -3.12 -10.88
CA GLN A 128 1.88 -1.99 -11.80
C GLN A 128 3.16 -1.16 -11.74
N ALA A 129 3.63 -0.79 -10.55
CA ALA A 129 4.89 -0.04 -10.41
C ALA A 129 6.09 -0.81 -11.00
N GLY A 130 6.14 -2.12 -10.78
CA GLY A 130 7.14 -3.01 -11.35
C GLY A 130 7.18 -2.95 -12.88
N VAL A 131 6.05 -3.24 -13.51
CA VAL A 131 5.90 -3.28 -14.97
C VAL A 131 6.21 -1.93 -15.61
N TRP A 132 5.74 -0.84 -15.01
CA TRP A 132 5.82 0.48 -15.61
C TRP A 132 7.14 1.18 -15.34
N GLY A 133 7.70 1.06 -14.13
CA GLY A 133 8.83 1.85 -13.71
C GLY A 133 10.17 1.14 -13.78
N LEU A 134 10.24 -0.18 -13.51
CA LEU A 134 11.54 -0.86 -13.45
C LEU A 134 12.19 -0.91 -14.84
N ARG A 135 13.49 -0.64 -14.89
CA ARG A 135 14.30 -0.73 -16.11
C ARG A 135 15.60 -1.44 -15.82
N ASP A 136 15.95 -2.32 -16.75
CA ASP A 136 17.25 -2.93 -16.91
C ASP A 136 17.87 -2.35 -18.20
N TYR A 137 18.90 -1.53 -18.06
CA TYR A 137 19.60 -0.94 -19.20
C TYR A 137 20.78 -1.78 -19.70
N THR A 138 21.29 -2.70 -18.87
CA THR A 138 22.47 -3.51 -19.21
C THR A 138 22.09 -4.83 -19.87
N GLY A 139 20.85 -5.27 -19.71
CA GLY A 139 20.29 -6.52 -20.22
C GLY A 139 20.77 -7.75 -19.45
N ASP A 140 21.36 -7.58 -18.27
CA ASP A 140 21.87 -8.67 -17.43
C ASP A 140 20.80 -9.25 -16.48
N GLY A 141 19.61 -8.66 -16.49
CA GLY A 141 18.47 -9.02 -15.65
C GLY A 141 18.48 -8.34 -14.28
N ALA A 142 19.47 -7.51 -13.94
CA ALA A 142 19.44 -6.68 -12.74
C ALA A 142 18.71 -5.36 -13.06
N VAL A 143 17.74 -4.99 -12.23
CA VAL A 143 17.16 -3.65 -12.31
C VAL A 143 18.21 -2.65 -11.83
N GLU A 144 18.33 -1.51 -12.51
CA GLU A 144 19.16 -0.39 -12.03
C GLU A 144 18.36 0.87 -11.71
N THR A 145 17.19 1.04 -12.32
CA THR A 145 16.36 2.22 -12.05
C THR A 145 14.88 1.90 -12.00
N TYR A 146 14.18 2.72 -11.23
CA TYR A 146 12.76 2.96 -11.43
C TYR A 146 12.60 4.33 -12.12
N HIS A 147 12.01 4.30 -13.32
CA HIS A 147 11.71 5.47 -14.14
C HIS A 147 10.28 5.96 -13.86
N GLY A 148 10.16 7.04 -13.10
CA GLY A 148 8.88 7.72 -12.86
C GLY A 148 8.68 8.91 -13.80
N ASP A 149 7.45 9.40 -13.88
CA ASP A 149 7.09 10.56 -14.73
C ASP A 149 7.88 11.83 -14.41
N ARG A 150 8.36 11.97 -13.17
CA ARG A 150 9.03 13.19 -12.70
C ARG A 150 10.52 12.97 -12.44
N TYR A 151 10.89 11.84 -11.86
CA TYR A 151 12.27 11.52 -11.51
C TYR A 151 12.62 10.06 -11.76
N ASP A 152 13.91 9.82 -11.99
CA ASP A 152 14.51 8.50 -11.94
C ASP A 152 15.07 8.25 -10.54
N ILE A 153 14.84 7.05 -10.00
CA ILE A 153 15.43 6.63 -8.74
C ILE A 153 16.25 5.36 -8.95
N ASN A 154 17.45 5.34 -8.38
CA ASN A 154 18.28 4.15 -8.42
C ASN A 154 17.68 3.09 -7.48
N VAL A 155 17.24 2.00 -8.09
CA VAL A 155 16.67 0.82 -7.43
C VAL A 155 17.40 -0.37 -8.00
N THR A 156 18.00 -1.20 -7.15
CA THR A 156 18.81 -2.35 -7.59
C THR A 156 18.30 -3.65 -7.04
N ARG A 157 18.48 -4.73 -7.81
CA ARG A 157 18.21 -6.10 -7.36
C ARG A 157 19.55 -6.82 -7.13
N ASP A 158 19.77 -7.33 -5.92
CA ASP A 158 20.99 -8.09 -5.63
C ASP A 158 20.92 -9.53 -6.15
N SER A 159 22.03 -10.27 -6.03
CA SER A 159 22.11 -11.66 -6.49
C SER A 159 21.22 -12.64 -5.71
N GLU A 160 20.71 -12.22 -4.54
CA GLU A 160 19.73 -12.98 -3.77
C GLU A 160 18.29 -12.60 -4.16
N GLY A 161 18.11 -11.72 -5.14
CA GLY A 161 16.81 -11.25 -5.62
C GLY A 161 16.19 -10.16 -4.77
N ARG A 162 16.90 -9.59 -3.80
CA ARG A 162 16.34 -8.56 -2.91
C ARG A 162 16.51 -7.18 -3.52
N TYR A 163 15.47 -6.37 -3.39
CA TYR A 163 15.48 -4.99 -3.85
C TYR A 163 16.13 -4.04 -2.84
N ASN A 164 16.93 -3.12 -3.37
CA ASN A 164 17.65 -2.09 -2.65
C ASN A 164 17.34 -0.72 -3.26
N PHE A 165 17.46 0.32 -2.46
CA PHE A 165 17.38 1.72 -2.88
C PHE A 165 18.36 2.55 -2.06
N TYR A 166 18.62 3.79 -2.49
CA TYR A 166 19.42 4.74 -1.73
C TYR A 166 18.52 5.68 -0.92
N ASP A 167 18.80 5.88 0.37
CA ASP A 167 18.07 6.84 1.22
C ASP A 167 18.48 8.31 0.95
N GLY A 168 17.94 9.27 1.71
CA GLY A 168 18.23 10.69 1.53
C GLY A 168 19.70 11.06 1.78
N ASP A 169 20.39 10.25 2.58
CA ASP A 169 21.82 10.39 2.89
C ASP A 169 22.73 9.65 1.88
N GLY A 170 22.15 8.95 0.90
CA GLY A 170 22.88 8.18 -0.10
C GLY A 170 23.37 6.81 0.40
N ASN A 171 22.82 6.28 1.48
CA ASN A 171 23.11 4.92 1.94
C ASN A 171 22.21 3.90 1.24
N ALA A 172 22.78 2.78 0.81
CA ALA A 172 22.01 1.68 0.27
C ALA A 172 21.20 0.98 1.39
N ARG A 173 19.92 0.75 1.12
CA ARG A 173 18.96 0.13 2.04
C ARG A 173 18.23 -1.01 1.33
N LEU A 174 18.24 -2.18 1.95
CA LEU A 174 17.35 -3.28 1.58
C LEU A 174 15.90 -2.90 1.90
N ALA A 175 15.00 -3.09 0.93
CA ALA A 175 13.57 -2.84 1.03
C ALA A 175 12.85 -3.92 1.86
N GLY A 176 13.20 -3.99 3.14
CA GLY A 176 12.64 -4.94 4.09
C GLY A 176 11.30 -4.49 4.70
N TYR A 177 10.42 -5.45 4.97
CA TYR A 177 9.09 -5.21 5.55
C TYR A 177 9.10 -5.05 7.08
N ASN A 178 10.11 -5.60 7.76
CA ASN A 178 10.12 -5.75 9.22
C ASN A 178 11.08 -4.82 9.97
N TYR A 179 11.71 -3.86 9.29
CA TYR A 179 12.57 -2.85 9.91
C TYR A 179 12.53 -1.55 9.10
N ARG A 180 12.80 -0.42 9.77
CA ARG A 180 12.94 0.92 9.18
C ARG A 180 14.31 1.48 9.53
N THR A 181 15.11 1.76 8.51
CA THR A 181 16.46 2.34 8.62
C THR A 181 16.74 3.45 7.61
N CYS A 182 15.81 3.73 6.70
CA CYS A 182 15.92 4.90 5.82
C CYS A 182 15.82 6.19 6.63
N SER A 183 16.56 7.21 6.17
CA SER A 183 16.58 8.59 6.65
C SER A 183 16.35 9.58 5.53
#